data_AF-A0A356ZCJ8-F1
#
_entry.id   AF-A0A356ZCJ8-F1
#
_cell.length_a   1.000
_cell.length_b   1.000
_cell.length_c   1.000
_cell.angle_alpha   90.00
_cell.angle_beta   90.00
_cell.angle_gamma   90.00
#
_symmetry.space_group_name_H-M   'P 1'
#
loop_
_entity.id
_entity.type
_entity.pdbx_description
1 polymer ?
#
loop_
_entity_poly.entity_id
_entity_poly.type
_entity_poly.pdbx_seq_one_letter_code
_entity_poly.pdbx_strand_id
1 'polypeptide(L)'
;MLNVGLLGCGTVGSGVIKLLQKNAEIVAKRTGSEIVIKKVLEKDTGKCLEAGVSEEMVAGSYEEILNDESIDIVVELIGGLDPAFDFITRAMNKGKHVVTAN
;
A
#
# COMPACT_ATOMS: atom_id res chain seq x y z
N MET A 1 11.16 -10.26 -4.83
CA MET A 1 10.04 -9.33 -5.13
C MET A 1 9.27 -9.17 -3.85
N LEU A 2 8.94 -7.93 -3.47
CA LEU A 2 8.18 -7.60 -2.27
C LEU A 2 6.88 -6.93 -2.69
N ASN A 3 5.75 -7.48 -2.25
CA ASN A 3 4.44 -6.94 -2.56
C ASN A 3 3.94 -6.05 -1.43
N VAL A 4 3.37 -4.91 -1.83
CA VAL A 4 2.89 -3.87 -0.93
C VAL A 4 1.36 -3.76 -1.02
N GLY A 5 0.72 -3.77 0.15
CA GLY A 5 -0.64 -3.27 0.33
C GLY A 5 -0.60 -1.82 0.80
N LEU A 6 -1.15 -0.90 0.01
CA LEU A 6 -1.16 0.53 0.32
C LEU A 6 -2.52 0.92 0.91
N LEU A 7 -2.53 1.56 2.07
CA LEU A 7 -3.73 2.07 2.71
C LEU A 7 -3.73 3.60 2.62
N GLY A 8 -4.67 4.17 1.86
CA GLY A 8 -4.75 5.59 1.56
C GLY A 8 -4.10 5.95 0.21
N CYS A 9 -4.86 6.64 -0.64
CA CYS A 9 -4.44 7.13 -1.96
C CYS A 9 -4.67 8.65 -2.10
N GLY A 10 -4.49 9.39 -1.01
CA GLY A 10 -4.45 10.86 -1.02
C GLY A 10 -3.16 11.43 -1.63
N THR A 11 -2.78 12.65 -1.24
CA THR A 11 -1.59 13.33 -1.76
C THR A 11 -0.31 12.51 -1.55
N VAL A 12 -0.10 11.96 -0.35
CA VAL A 12 1.09 11.16 -0.05
C VAL A 12 1.04 9.81 -0.77
N GLY A 13 -0.09 9.10 -0.68
CA GLY A 13 -0.25 7.77 -1.32
C GLY A 13 -0.07 7.80 -2.83
N SER A 14 -0.69 8.76 -3.51
CA SER A 14 -0.50 8.96 -4.96
C SER A 14 0.94 9.34 -5.32
N GLY A 15 1.62 10.11 -4.46
CA GLY A 15 3.05 10.41 -4.60
C GLY A 15 3.91 9.15 -4.50
N VAL A 16 3.64 8.28 -3.53
CA VAL A 16 4.33 7.00 -3.35
C VAL A 16 4.15 6.10 -4.58
N ILE A 17 2.91 5.95 -5.08
CA ILE A 17 2.63 5.17 -6.30
C ILE A 17 3.48 5.66 -7.47
N LYS A 18 3.42 6.96 -7.78
CA LYS A 18 4.14 7.57 -8.90
C LYS A 18 5.65 7.45 -8.75
N LEU A 19 6.19 7.67 -7.55
CA LEU A 19 7.62 7.60 -7.30
C LEU A 19 8.16 6.18 -7.34
N LEU A 20 7.42 5.19 -6.85
CA LEU A 20 7.82 3.78 -6.95
C LEU A 20 7.84 3.30 -8.40
N GLN A 21 6.81 3.62 -9.18
CA GLN A 21 6.77 3.29 -10.61
C GLN A 21 7.92 3.98 -11.37
N LYS A 22 8.12 5.28 -11.17
CA LYS A 22 9.16 6.05 -11.86
C LYS A 22 10.58 5.60 -11.53
N ASN A 23 10.81 5.12 -10.31
CA ASN A 23 12.14 4.77 -9.81
C ASN A 23 12.34 3.26 -9.61
N ALA A 24 11.48 2.42 -10.19
CA ALA A 24 11.45 0.97 -9.94
C ALA A 24 12.84 0.32 -10.08
N GLU A 25 13.57 0.63 -11.16
CA GLU A 25 14.92 0.10 -11.39
C GLU A 25 15.93 0.53 -10.32
N ILE A 26 15.91 1.81 -9.93
CA ILE A 26 16.85 2.37 -8.95
C ILE A 26 16.56 1.79 -7.57
N VAL A 27 15.28 1.68 -7.21
CA VAL A 27 14.84 1.08 -5.95
C VAL A 27 15.28 -0.38 -5.92
N ALA A 28 14.96 -1.17 -6.96
CA ALA A 28 15.34 -2.58 -7.03
C ALA A 28 16.86 -2.81 -6.92
N LYS A 29 17.67 -1.97 -7.57
CA LYS A 29 19.14 -2.03 -7.46
C LYS A 29 19.65 -1.76 -6.03
N ARG A 30 18.98 -0.88 -5.29
CA ARG A 30 19.39 -0.49 -3.93
C ARG A 30 18.91 -1.47 -2.86
N THR A 31 17.70 -1.97 -3.01
CA THR A 31 17.07 -2.90 -2.06
C THR A 31 17.44 -4.35 -2.33
N GLY A 32 17.93 -4.67 -3.54
CA GLY A 32 18.11 -6.05 -4.01
C GLY A 32 16.77 -6.74 -4.30
N SER A 33 15.66 -6.01 -4.35
CA SER A 33 14.32 -6.57 -4.58
C SER A 33 13.40 -5.57 -5.26
N GLU A 34 12.69 -6.03 -6.27
CA GLU A 34 11.58 -5.29 -6.86
C GLU A 34 10.47 -5.07 -5.83
N ILE A 35 9.96 -3.84 -5.72
CA ILE A 35 8.86 -3.46 -4.84
C ILE A 35 7.65 -3.15 -5.71
N VAL A 36 6.56 -3.92 -5.52
CA VAL A 36 5.36 -3.84 -6.34
C VAL A 36 4.17 -3.50 -5.46
N ILE A 37 3.42 -2.46 -5.81
CA ILE A 37 2.12 -2.21 -5.19
C ILE A 37 1.16 -3.26 -5.76
N LYS A 38 0.57 -4.09 -4.90
CA LYS A 38 -0.36 -5.14 -5.31
C LYS A 38 -1.82 -4.73 -5.13
N LYS A 39 -2.12 -4.09 -4.01
CA LYS A 39 -3.46 -3.64 -3.66
C LYS A 39 -3.43 -2.26 -3.02
N VAL A 40 -4.44 -1.44 -3.31
CA VAL A 40 -4.62 -0.11 -2.72
C VAL A 40 -6.03 0.00 -2.14
N LEU A 41 -6.13 0.38 -0.87
CA LEU A 41 -7.40 0.65 -0.20
C LEU A 41 -7.58 2.16 -0.04
N GLU A 42 -8.66 2.70 -0.58
CA GLU A 42 -9.06 4.11 -0.43
C GLU A 42 -10.59 4.19 -0.46
N LYS A 43 -11.17 5.12 0.31
CA LYS A 43 -12.63 5.34 0.35
C LYS A 43 -13.15 5.91 -0.96
N ASP A 44 -12.38 6.84 -1.54
CA ASP A 44 -12.64 7.46 -2.83
C ASP A 44 -11.79 6.79 -3.91
N THR A 45 -12.33 5.74 -4.53
CA THR A 45 -11.63 4.94 -5.54
C THR A 45 -11.21 5.76 -6.76
N GLY A 46 -11.88 6.89 -7.06
CA GLY A 46 -11.50 7.80 -8.14
C GLY A 46 -10.07 8.32 -7.99
N LYS A 47 -9.62 8.56 -6.75
CA LYS A 47 -8.24 8.98 -6.46
C LYS A 47 -7.21 7.93 -6.82
N CYS A 48 -7.54 6.65 -6.67
CA CYS A 48 -6.66 5.55 -7.09
C CYS A 48 -6.48 5.56 -8.61
N LEU A 49 -7.58 5.69 -9.35
CA LEU A 49 -7.57 5.70 -10.81
C LEU A 49 -6.79 6.90 -11.35
N GLU A 50 -7.01 8.10 -10.79
CA GLU A 50 -6.24 9.31 -11.11
C GLU A 50 -4.74 9.18 -10.77
N ALA A 51 -4.39 8.37 -9.79
CA ALA A 51 -3.02 8.05 -9.44
C ALA A 51 -2.37 7.00 -10.37
N GLY A 52 -3.12 6.46 -11.33
CA GLY A 52 -2.64 5.43 -12.28
C GLY A 52 -2.69 4.01 -11.72
N VAL A 53 -3.51 3.77 -10.70
CA VAL A 53 -3.82 2.43 -10.19
C VAL A 53 -4.95 1.85 -11.04
N SER A 54 -4.83 0.62 -11.50
CA SER A 54 -5.88 -0.05 -12.25
C SER A 54 -7.02 -0.53 -11.32
N GLU A 55 -8.23 -0.68 -11.85
CA GLU A 55 -9.42 -1.03 -11.05
C GLU A 55 -9.24 -2.34 -10.28
N GLU A 56 -8.59 -3.34 -10.85
CA GLU A 56 -8.34 -4.64 -10.21
C GLU A 56 -7.40 -4.55 -8.99
N MET A 57 -6.55 -3.53 -8.95
CA MET A 57 -5.65 -3.27 -7.82
C MET A 57 -6.35 -2.51 -6.69
N VAL A 58 -7.51 -1.93 -6.92
CA VAL A 58 -8.28 -1.29 -5.84
C VAL A 58 -8.92 -2.38 -4.99
N ALA A 59 -8.60 -2.39 -3.70
CA ALA A 59 -9.19 -3.32 -2.74
C ALA A 59 -10.58 -2.82 -2.33
N GLY A 60 -11.57 -3.71 -2.31
CA GLY A 60 -12.91 -3.40 -1.80
C GLY A 60 -12.98 -3.39 -0.27
N SER A 61 -12.00 -4.02 0.40
CA SER A 61 -11.90 -4.03 1.86
C SER A 61 -10.46 -4.22 2.33
N TYR A 62 -10.21 -3.86 3.59
CA TYR A 62 -8.91 -4.13 4.22
C TYR A 62 -8.60 -5.63 4.30
N GLU A 63 -9.63 -6.48 4.40
CA GLU A 63 -9.45 -7.94 4.48
C GLU A 63 -8.80 -8.53 3.22
N GLU A 64 -9.02 -7.93 2.05
CA GLU A 64 -8.32 -8.33 0.82
C GLU A 64 -6.82 -8.10 0.90
N ILE A 65 -6.38 -7.08 1.65
CA ILE A 65 -4.95 -6.79 1.87
C ILE A 65 -4.41 -7.66 3.02
N LEU A 66 -5.16 -7.74 4.13
CA LEU A 66 -4.72 -8.44 5.32
C LEU A 66 -4.57 -9.95 5.09
N ASN A 67 -5.48 -10.55 4.35
CA ASN A 67 -5.52 -12.00 4.13
C ASN A 67 -4.80 -12.45 2.85
N ASP A 68 -4.28 -11.54 2.04
CA ASP A 68 -3.40 -11.89 0.93
C ASP A 68 -2.01 -12.24 1.47
N GLU A 69 -1.71 -13.53 1.52
CA GLU A 69 -0.43 -14.06 2.01
C GLU A 69 0.78 -13.60 1.20
N SER A 70 0.57 -13.19 -0.06
CA SER A 70 1.67 -12.69 -0.88
C SER A 70 2.03 -11.23 -0.60
N ILE A 71 1.23 -10.49 0.18
CA ILE A 71 1.56 -9.12 0.60
C ILE A 71 2.52 -9.17 1.79
N ASP A 72 3.75 -8.72 1.57
CA ASP A 72 4.83 -8.73 2.57
C ASP A 72 4.77 -7.50 3.48
N ILE A 73 4.35 -6.35 2.93
CA ILE A 73 4.42 -5.04 3.58
C ILE A 73 3.07 -4.33 3.46
N VAL A 74 2.59 -3.76 4.57
CA VAL A 74 1.47 -2.82 4.59
C VAL A 74 2.03 -1.41 4.79
N VAL A 75 1.71 -0.51 3.86
CA VAL A 75 2.07 0.91 3.95
C VAL A 75 0.81 1.69 4.30
N GLU A 76 0.78 2.33 5.48
CA GLU A 76 -0.38 3.07 6.00
C GLU A 76 -0.19 4.59 5.85
N LEU A 77 -1.13 5.23 5.14
CA LEU A 77 -1.15 6.65 4.77
C LEU A 77 -2.57 7.24 4.85
N ILE A 78 -3.46 6.63 5.64
CA ILE A 78 -4.83 7.10 5.87
C ILE A 78 -4.79 8.31 6.82
N GLY A 79 -3.94 8.24 7.85
CA GLY A 79 -3.86 9.23 8.92
C GLY A 79 -4.99 9.13 9.95
N GLY A 80 -4.83 9.82 11.07
CA GLY A 80 -5.79 9.79 12.19
C GLY A 80 -5.67 8.51 13.02
N LEU A 81 -6.46 8.37 14.10
CA LEU A 81 -6.34 7.22 15.00
C LEU A 81 -7.05 5.99 14.45
N ASP A 82 -8.35 6.09 14.20
CA ASP A 82 -9.19 5.01 13.65
C ASP A 82 -9.60 5.33 12.21
N PRO A 83 -9.50 4.37 11.27
CA PRO A 83 -9.19 2.94 11.46
C PRO A 83 -7.68 2.59 11.39
N ALA A 84 -6.78 3.58 11.34
CA ALA A 84 -5.36 3.35 11.07
C ALA A 84 -4.69 2.43 12.12
N PHE A 85 -4.95 2.66 13.41
CA PHE A 85 -4.38 1.87 14.50
C PHE A 85 -4.80 0.39 14.43
N ASP A 86 -6.08 0.12 14.16
CA ASP A 86 -6.58 -1.24 13.99
C ASP A 86 -5.89 -1.92 12.81
N PHE A 87 -5.82 -1.27 11.65
CA PHE A 87 -5.18 -1.83 10.46
C PHE A 87 -3.69 -2.12 10.69
N ILE A 88 -2.96 -1.18 11.28
CA ILE A 88 -1.54 -1.38 11.60
C ILE A 88 -1.35 -2.57 12.55
N THR A 89 -2.12 -2.62 13.64
CA THR A 89 -2.00 -3.68 14.65
C THR A 89 -2.35 -5.06 14.07
N ARG A 90 -3.40 -5.14 13.26
CA ARG A 90 -3.82 -6.39 12.61
C ARG A 90 -2.79 -6.86 11.58
N ALA A 91 -2.20 -5.96 10.79
CA ALA A 91 -1.12 -6.30 9.86
C ALA A 91 0.10 -6.90 10.59
N MET A 92 0.55 -6.25 11.67
CA MET A 92 1.68 -6.74 12.47
C MET A 92 1.37 -8.11 13.09
N ASN A 93 0.16 -8.31 13.62
CA ASN A 93 -0.27 -9.60 14.18
C ASN A 93 -0.35 -10.71 13.12
N LYS A 94 -0.52 -10.37 11.85
CA LYS A 94 -0.44 -11.29 10.71
C LYS A 94 0.98 -11.48 10.17
N GLY A 95 1.99 -10.91 10.82
CA GLY A 95 3.40 -11.03 10.43
C GLY A 95 3.80 -10.17 9.24
N LYS A 96 2.97 -9.21 8.82
CA LYS A 96 3.30 -8.27 7.75
C LYS A 96 4.14 -7.13 8.32
N HIS A 97 5.14 -6.69 7.57
CA HIS A 97 5.88 -5.47 7.92
C HIS A 97 4.98 -4.25 7.75
N VAL A 98 5.20 -3.22 8.57
CA VAL A 98 4.42 -1.98 8.50
C VAL A 98 5.34 -0.77 8.31
N VAL A 99 4.94 0.11 7.38
CA VAL A 99 5.51 1.46 7.20
C VAL A 99 4.34 2.44 7.33
N THR A 100 4.47 3.47 8.16
CA THR A 100 3.42 4.49 8.33
C THR A 100 4.01 5.90 8.29
N ALA A 101 3.20 6.86 7.85
CA ALA A 101 3.48 8.29 7.91
C ALA A 101 2.57 9.05 8.89
N ASN A 102 1.83 8.32 9.73
CA ASN A 102 0.91 8.83 10.75
C ASN A 102 1.62 9.12 12.07
#